data_AF-A0A7H8YSU5-F1
#
_entry.id   AF-A0A7H8YSU5-F1
#
_cell.length_a   1.000
_cell.length_b   1.000
_cell.length_c   1.000
_cell.angle_alpha   90.00
_cell.angle_beta   90.00
_cell.angle_gamma   90.00
#
_symmetry.space_group_name_H-M   'P 1'
#
loop_
_entity.id
_entity.type
_entity.pdbx_description
1 polymer ?
#
loop_
_entity_poly.entity_id
_entity_poly.type
_entity_poly.pdbx_seq_one_letter_code
_entity_poly.pdbx_strand_id
1 'polypeptide(L)'
;MKKIFKFSFLTVCLSIAFISCSKDKNQNPLQDLQNKSMTYKEFFETVSEKSVDFVPNEKVLLVSYKLNKDDNTITFLSSIIAESSWGVGFDVAGKYEEQQASRSDKETYTVSCTGAKGGDWTKGCNGDYSCGKLLYDCAEAGGCGTVCKTYMVYVPDVRAFYLSKDLDELVDLKDEETLKQINEVIRP
;
A
#
# COMPACT_ATOMS: atom_id res chain seq x y z
N MET A 1 12.08 20.68 -75.48
CA MET A 1 13.35 20.82 -74.72
C MET A 1 13.25 19.89 -73.51
N LYS A 2 14.01 18.77 -73.47
CA LYS A 2 15.25 18.59 -72.67
C LYS A 2 15.01 18.97 -71.18
N LYS A 3 15.18 18.15 -70.13
CA LYS A 3 15.81 16.84 -69.89
C LYS A 3 15.36 16.34 -68.48
N ILE A 4 15.10 15.02 -68.34
CA ILE A 4 15.68 14.05 -67.37
C ILE A 4 15.99 14.56 -65.92
N PHE A 5 15.53 13.99 -64.80
CA PHE A 5 15.92 12.68 -64.23
C PHE A 5 15.07 12.29 -62.99
N LYS A 6 15.07 10.99 -62.69
CA LYS A 6 14.25 10.23 -61.73
C LYS A 6 14.61 10.40 -60.24
N PHE A 7 13.62 10.07 -59.39
CA PHE A 7 13.66 9.40 -58.07
C PHE A 7 15.02 9.26 -57.37
N SER A 8 15.12 9.72 -56.12
CA SER A 8 15.40 8.88 -54.93
C SER A 8 15.59 9.74 -53.68
N PHE A 9 15.16 9.24 -52.52
CA PHE A 9 15.49 9.69 -51.16
C PHE A 9 14.98 11.07 -50.70
N LEU A 10 13.90 11.09 -49.91
CA LEU A 10 13.96 11.43 -48.48
C LEU A 10 12.58 11.27 -47.84
N THR A 11 12.23 10.01 -47.54
CA THR A 11 11.23 9.69 -46.54
C THR A 11 11.93 9.77 -45.18
N VAL A 12 11.80 10.87 -44.45
CA VAL A 12 12.12 10.92 -43.02
C VAL A 12 11.08 11.78 -42.31
N CYS A 13 10.08 11.07 -41.78
CA CYS A 13 9.43 11.27 -40.49
C CYS A 13 9.62 12.65 -39.82
N LEU A 14 8.74 13.59 -40.14
CA LEU A 14 8.28 14.60 -39.19
C LEU A 14 6.86 14.25 -38.74
N SER A 15 6.69 13.00 -38.33
CA SER A 15 5.75 12.68 -37.26
C SER A 15 6.28 13.39 -36.02
N ILE A 16 5.90 14.66 -35.87
CA ILE A 16 5.82 15.30 -34.57
C ILE A 16 4.76 14.50 -33.85
N ALA A 17 5.18 13.35 -33.30
CA ALA A 17 4.51 12.75 -32.18
C ALA A 17 4.51 13.87 -31.15
N PHE A 18 3.35 14.49 -30.99
CA PHE A 18 2.95 14.96 -29.69
C PHE A 18 3.08 13.74 -28.78
N ILE A 19 4.30 13.51 -28.28
CA ILE A 19 4.48 12.98 -26.94
C ILE A 19 3.98 14.12 -26.07
N SER A 20 2.65 14.30 -26.09
CA SER A 20 1.94 14.62 -24.89
C SER A 20 2.45 13.59 -23.92
N CYS A 21 3.41 13.98 -23.09
CA CYS A 21 3.47 13.46 -21.74
C CYS A 21 2.12 13.82 -21.12
N SER A 22 1.06 13.09 -21.51
CA SER A 22 0.11 12.64 -20.53
C SER A 22 0.96 11.82 -19.58
N LYS A 23 1.52 12.50 -18.59
CA LYS A 23 1.43 11.97 -17.24
C LYS A 23 -0.06 11.72 -17.08
N ASP A 24 -0.48 10.52 -17.49
CA ASP A 24 -1.63 9.86 -16.90
C ASP A 24 -1.28 9.82 -15.42
N LYS A 25 -1.61 10.91 -14.72
CA LYS A 25 -1.79 10.95 -13.28
C LYS A 25 -3.09 10.21 -13.05
N ASN A 26 -3.05 8.90 -13.26
CA ASN A 26 -4.15 8.05 -12.92
C ASN A 26 -3.57 6.78 -12.33
N GLN A 27 -4.19 6.42 -11.20
CA GLN A 27 -4.21 5.09 -10.61
C GLN A 27 -3.05 4.78 -9.66
N ASN A 28 -3.43 4.67 -8.39
CA ASN A 28 -2.73 4.07 -7.26
C ASN A 28 -1.40 3.36 -7.64
N PRO A 29 -0.23 3.84 -7.17
CA PRO A 29 1.10 3.38 -7.59
C PRO A 29 1.40 1.91 -7.24
N LEU A 30 0.49 1.24 -6.53
CA LEU A 30 0.56 -0.18 -6.18
C LEU A 30 -0.25 -1.07 -7.14
N GLN A 31 -0.98 -0.52 -8.12
CA GLN A 31 -1.75 -1.33 -9.08
C GLN A 31 -0.86 -2.25 -9.93
N ASP A 32 0.37 -1.83 -10.25
CA ASP A 32 1.35 -2.63 -10.99
C ASP A 32 1.80 -3.89 -10.24
N LEU A 33 1.47 -3.99 -8.95
CA LEU A 33 1.79 -5.12 -8.08
C LEU A 33 0.65 -6.12 -7.95
N GLN A 34 -0.50 -5.87 -8.59
CA GLN A 34 -1.64 -6.78 -8.51
C GLN A 34 -1.25 -8.20 -8.91
N ASN A 35 -1.54 -9.15 -8.02
CA ASN A 35 -1.21 -10.58 -8.11
C ASN A 35 0.30 -10.89 -8.14
N LYS A 36 1.17 -9.92 -7.85
CA LYS A 36 2.60 -10.16 -7.71
C LYS A 36 2.88 -10.81 -6.35
N SER A 37 3.56 -11.96 -6.38
CA SER A 37 4.10 -12.59 -5.18
C SER A 37 5.49 -12.03 -4.86
N MET A 38 5.75 -11.79 -3.58
CA MET A 38 6.99 -11.22 -3.09
C MET A 38 7.26 -11.69 -1.65
N THR A 39 8.48 -11.56 -1.16
CA THR A 39 8.80 -11.83 0.25
C THR A 39 8.15 -10.80 1.17
N TYR A 40 8.03 -11.11 2.47
CA TYR A 40 7.53 -10.16 3.47
C TYR A 40 8.35 -8.86 3.53
N LYS A 41 9.66 -8.98 3.33
CA LYS A 41 10.60 -7.84 3.26
C LYS A 41 10.25 -6.93 2.09
N GLU A 42 10.18 -7.50 0.89
CA GLU A 42 9.87 -6.76 -0.34
C GLU A 42 8.45 -6.17 -0.29
N PHE A 43 7.49 -6.88 0.31
CA PHE A 43 6.14 -6.36 0.50
C PHE A 43 6.12 -5.14 1.39
N PHE A 44 6.81 -5.19 2.54
CA PHE A 44 6.93 -4.05 3.43
C PHE A 44 7.61 -2.86 2.74
N GLU A 45 8.75 -3.08 2.08
CA GLU A 45 9.48 -2.02 1.36
C GLU A 45 8.57 -1.40 0.32
N THR A 46 7.94 -2.23 -0.51
CA THR A 46 7.12 -1.75 -1.61
C THR A 46 5.93 -0.95 -1.12
N VAL A 47 5.22 -1.43 -0.09
CA VAL A 47 4.09 -0.70 0.49
C VAL A 47 4.56 0.57 1.16
N SER A 48 5.63 0.53 1.96
CA SER A 48 6.10 1.69 2.72
C SER A 48 6.71 2.78 1.84
N GLU A 49 7.41 2.44 0.76
CA GLU A 49 8.07 3.39 -0.15
C GLU A 49 7.11 3.96 -1.19
N LYS A 50 6.34 3.10 -1.88
CA LYS A 50 5.46 3.57 -2.97
C LYS A 50 4.24 4.36 -2.50
N SER A 51 3.91 4.29 -1.21
CA SER A 51 2.75 4.98 -0.65
C SER A 51 3.06 6.36 -0.07
N VAL A 52 4.33 6.68 0.23
CA VAL A 52 4.73 7.93 0.89
C VAL A 52 4.23 9.17 0.14
N ASP A 53 4.27 9.14 -1.19
CA ASP A 53 3.91 10.31 -2.02
C ASP A 53 2.43 10.37 -2.41
N PHE A 54 1.60 9.40 -1.99
CA PHE A 54 0.25 9.22 -2.53
C PHE A 54 -0.89 9.34 -1.51
N VAL A 55 -0.64 9.06 -0.22
CA VAL A 55 -1.72 9.06 0.78
C VAL A 55 -2.14 10.50 1.11
N PRO A 56 -3.40 10.90 0.87
CA PRO A 56 -3.89 12.23 1.25
C PRO A 56 -3.90 12.39 2.77
N ASN A 57 -3.58 13.60 3.25
CA ASN A 57 -3.65 13.95 4.67
C ASN A 57 -4.97 13.42 5.29
N GLU A 58 -4.85 12.70 6.41
CA GLU A 58 -5.96 12.11 7.19
C GLU A 58 -6.59 10.81 6.65
N LYS A 59 -6.29 10.41 5.41
CA LYS A 59 -6.73 9.11 4.88
C LYS A 59 -5.67 8.03 5.08
N VAL A 60 -6.06 6.78 4.86
CA VAL A 60 -5.17 5.63 5.04
C VAL A 60 -5.11 4.76 3.79
N LEU A 61 -3.97 4.08 3.62
CA LEU A 61 -3.82 3.09 2.56
C LEU A 61 -4.26 1.73 3.08
N LEU A 62 -5.43 1.26 2.64
CA LEU A 62 -5.89 -0.10 2.89
C LEU A 62 -5.30 -1.03 1.81
N VAL A 63 -4.60 -2.08 2.24
CA VAL A 63 -4.00 -3.09 1.38
C VAL A 63 -4.65 -4.44 1.63
N SER A 64 -5.10 -5.07 0.55
CA SER A 64 -5.56 -6.46 0.50
C SER A 64 -4.44 -7.35 -0.03
N TYR A 65 -4.15 -8.43 0.67
CA TYR A 65 -3.09 -9.36 0.29
C TYR A 65 -3.43 -10.79 0.71
N LYS A 66 -2.69 -11.76 0.17
CA LYS A 66 -2.79 -13.17 0.53
C LYS A 66 -1.44 -13.66 1.03
N LEU A 67 -1.46 -14.35 2.18
CA LEU A 67 -0.31 -15.08 2.68
C LEU A 67 -0.19 -16.43 1.97
N ASN A 68 1.01 -16.75 1.50
CA ASN A 68 1.37 -18.07 1.02
C ASN A 68 2.30 -18.69 2.07
N LYS A 69 1.74 -19.60 2.87
CA LYS A 69 2.47 -20.22 4.00
C LYS A 69 3.55 -21.19 3.54
N ASP A 70 3.33 -21.85 2.40
CA ASP A 70 4.19 -22.92 1.92
C ASP A 70 5.57 -22.41 1.48
N ASP A 71 5.64 -21.18 0.96
CA ASP A 71 6.87 -20.57 0.45
C ASP A 71 7.25 -19.26 1.17
N ASN A 72 6.54 -18.91 2.25
CA ASN A 72 6.74 -17.67 3.01
C ASN A 72 6.72 -16.40 2.14
N THR A 73 5.76 -16.32 1.22
CA THR A 73 5.54 -15.14 0.38
C THR A 73 4.19 -14.46 0.67
N ILE A 74 4.08 -13.21 0.26
CA ILE A 74 2.84 -12.44 0.19
C ILE A 74 2.50 -12.20 -1.28
N THR A 75 1.26 -12.46 -1.65
CA THR A 75 0.68 -11.97 -2.90
C THR A 75 -0.12 -10.71 -2.65
N PHE A 76 0.30 -9.59 -3.24
CA PHE A 76 -0.48 -8.35 -3.22
C PHE A 76 -1.73 -8.52 -4.10
N LEU A 77 -2.92 -8.16 -3.60
CA LEU A 77 -4.17 -8.33 -4.34
C LEU A 77 -4.72 -7.01 -4.86
N SER A 78 -4.86 -6.03 -3.97
CA SER A 78 -5.39 -4.71 -4.29
C SER A 78 -5.12 -3.72 -3.16
N SER A 79 -5.32 -2.43 -3.43
CA SER A 79 -5.34 -1.42 -2.39
C SER A 79 -6.24 -0.24 -2.77
N ILE A 80 -6.71 0.47 -1.74
CA ILE A 80 -7.55 1.66 -1.87
C ILE A 80 -7.10 2.72 -0.87
N ILE A 81 -7.46 3.97 -1.13
CA ILE A 81 -7.39 5.03 -0.13
C ILE A 81 -8.76 5.09 0.55
N ALA A 82 -8.77 4.99 1.87
CA ALA A 82 -9.98 4.88 2.68
C ALA A 82 -9.94 5.84 3.87
N GLU A 83 -11.11 6.16 4.40
CA GLU A 83 -11.21 6.78 5.72
C GLU A 83 -10.80 5.75 6.79
N SER A 84 -9.99 6.19 7.75
CA SER A 84 -9.55 5.32 8.85
C SER A 84 -10.70 5.00 9.79
N SER A 85 -10.63 3.86 10.47
CA SER A 85 -11.52 3.60 11.60
C SER A 85 -11.24 4.61 12.72
N TRP A 86 -12.20 4.81 13.62
CA TRP A 86 -12.00 5.68 14.78
C TRP A 86 -10.82 5.24 15.66
N GLY A 87 -10.60 3.93 15.81
CA GLY A 87 -9.48 3.38 16.57
C GLY A 87 -8.13 3.69 15.94
N VAL A 88 -7.99 3.50 14.62
CA VAL A 88 -6.77 3.85 13.87
C VAL A 88 -6.55 5.36 13.91
N GLY A 89 -7.58 6.16 13.62
CA GLY A 89 -7.47 7.62 13.62
C GLY A 89 -7.03 8.20 14.97
N PHE A 90 -7.56 7.66 16.08
CA PHE A 90 -7.16 8.09 17.43
C PHE A 90 -5.71 7.73 17.76
N ASP A 91 -5.25 6.51 17.44
CA ASP A 91 -3.86 6.10 17.67
C ASP A 91 -2.88 6.90 16.79
N VAL A 92 -3.23 7.16 15.53
CA VAL A 92 -2.45 8.02 14.61
C VAL A 92 -2.30 9.43 15.17
N ALA A 93 -3.38 10.03 15.67
CA ALA A 93 -3.33 11.37 16.28
C ALA A 93 -2.39 11.40 17.49
N GLY A 94 -2.48 10.41 18.38
CA GLY A 94 -1.59 10.29 19.54
C GLY A 94 -0.10 10.15 19.13
N LYS A 95 0.19 9.30 18.15
CA LYS A 95 1.55 9.14 17.60
C LYS A 95 2.07 10.43 16.96
N TYR A 96 1.22 11.16 16.26
CA TYR A 96 1.60 12.42 15.63
C TYR A 96 2.00 13.47 16.68
N GLU A 97 1.23 13.61 17.77
CA GLU A 97 1.58 14.48 18.89
C GLU A 97 2.90 14.08 19.56
N GLU A 98 3.11 12.78 19.80
CA GLU A 98 4.36 12.26 20.37
C GLU A 98 5.56 12.55 19.47
N GLN A 99 5.42 12.41 18.16
CA GLN A 99 6.46 12.74 17.18
C GLN A 99 6.80 14.23 17.16
N GLN A 100 5.81 15.11 17.33
CA GLN A 100 6.06 16.55 17.44
C GLN A 100 6.78 16.92 18.74
N ALA A 101 6.43 16.26 19.86
CA ALA A 101 6.99 16.54 21.17
C ALA A 101 8.42 16.01 21.35
N SER A 102 8.71 14.82 20.84
CA SER A 102 9.95 14.06 21.15
C SER A 102 11.21 14.56 20.45
N ARG A 103 11.12 15.31 19.34
CA ARG A 103 12.26 15.65 18.44
C ARG A 103 13.14 14.44 18.06
N SER A 104 12.68 13.21 18.29
CA SER A 104 13.49 12.00 18.14
C SER A 104 13.59 11.59 16.67
N ASP A 105 14.75 11.06 16.30
CA ASP A 105 15.02 10.59 14.94
C ASP A 105 14.01 9.52 14.52
N LYS A 106 13.33 9.84 13.42
CA LYS A 106 12.06 9.29 12.96
C LYS A 106 12.17 7.89 12.33
N GLU A 107 13.17 7.08 12.66
CA GLU A 107 13.52 5.92 11.81
C GLU A 107 12.73 4.64 12.12
N THR A 108 12.02 4.58 13.24
CA THR A 108 11.33 3.37 13.68
C THR A 108 9.90 3.34 13.19
N TYR A 109 9.53 2.23 12.53
CA TYR A 109 8.15 1.91 12.18
C TYR A 109 7.44 1.24 13.36
N THR A 110 6.11 1.30 13.37
CA THR A 110 5.32 0.50 14.33
C THR A 110 4.38 -0.45 13.60
N VAL A 111 4.22 -1.65 14.15
CA VAL A 111 3.25 -2.65 13.70
C VAL A 111 2.31 -2.91 14.86
N SER A 112 1.03 -2.61 14.66
CA SER A 112 -0.08 -2.89 15.57
C SER A 112 -0.89 -4.05 15.01
N CYS A 113 -1.05 -5.10 15.82
CA CYS A 113 -1.74 -6.32 15.47
C CYS A 113 -2.89 -6.56 16.44
N THR A 114 -4.10 -6.61 15.91
CA THR A 114 -5.32 -6.86 16.67
C THR A 114 -5.88 -8.24 16.32
N GLY A 115 -6.42 -8.94 17.31
CA GLY A 115 -7.08 -10.24 17.11
C GLY A 115 -6.12 -11.43 16.92
N ALA A 116 -4.83 -11.27 17.20
CA ALA A 116 -3.86 -12.37 17.16
C ALA A 116 -4.03 -13.36 18.32
N LYS A 117 -3.64 -14.63 18.09
CA LYS A 117 -3.47 -15.64 19.14
C LYS A 117 -2.38 -15.15 20.10
N GLY A 118 -2.81 -14.80 21.31
CA GLY A 118 -1.95 -14.16 22.32
C GLY A 118 -2.39 -12.75 22.71
N GLY A 119 -3.44 -12.22 22.07
CA GLY A 119 -3.97 -10.89 22.32
C GLY A 119 -3.35 -9.82 21.43
N ASP A 120 -3.83 -8.60 21.61
CA ASP A 120 -3.41 -7.45 20.81
C ASP A 120 -2.03 -6.98 21.24
N TRP A 121 -1.24 -6.53 20.27
CA TRP A 121 0.10 -6.01 20.53
C TRP A 121 0.51 -4.94 19.54
N THR A 122 1.38 -4.04 20.00
CA THR A 122 2.06 -3.06 19.16
C THR A 122 3.56 -3.19 19.42
N LYS A 123 4.36 -3.28 18.35
CA LYS A 123 5.81 -3.40 18.42
C LYS A 123 6.49 -2.45 17.44
N GLY A 124 7.59 -1.86 17.87
CA GLY A 124 8.49 -1.10 17.00
C GLY A 124 9.39 -2.01 16.17
N CYS A 125 9.76 -1.57 14.98
CA CYS A 125 10.72 -2.24 14.11
C CYS A 125 11.57 -1.22 13.34
N ASN A 126 12.81 -1.61 13.05
CA ASN A 126 13.79 -0.81 12.32
C ASN A 126 14.20 -1.58 11.07
N GLY A 127 13.81 -1.06 9.91
CA GLY A 127 14.15 -1.66 8.61
C GLY A 127 13.23 -2.77 8.13
N ASP A 128 13.32 -2.99 6.83
CA ASP A 128 12.53 -3.91 6.00
C ASP A 128 12.32 -5.31 6.59
N TYR A 129 13.38 -5.94 7.08
CA TYR A 129 13.37 -7.32 7.52
C TYR A 129 12.66 -7.47 8.87
N SER A 130 12.95 -6.57 9.82
CA SER A 130 12.35 -6.66 11.15
C SER A 130 10.86 -6.31 11.11
N CYS A 131 10.47 -5.35 10.27
CA CYS A 131 9.07 -5.01 10.06
C CYS A 131 8.32 -6.08 9.26
N GLY A 132 8.90 -6.59 8.17
CA GLY A 132 8.33 -7.69 7.41
C GLY A 132 8.07 -8.93 8.27
N LYS A 133 8.98 -9.23 9.22
CA LYS A 133 8.80 -10.31 10.19
C LYS A 133 7.62 -10.05 11.15
N LEU A 134 7.45 -8.84 11.67
CA LEU A 134 6.30 -8.53 12.53
C LEU A 134 4.97 -8.64 11.77
N LEU A 135 4.93 -8.23 10.51
CA LEU A 135 3.75 -8.42 9.64
C LEU A 135 3.44 -9.92 9.49
N TYR A 136 4.45 -10.74 9.21
CA TYR A 136 4.31 -12.20 9.14
C TYR A 136 3.79 -12.79 10.46
N ASP A 137 4.42 -12.46 11.58
CA ASP A 137 4.07 -12.99 12.90
C ASP A 137 2.61 -12.65 13.25
N CYS A 138 2.16 -11.43 12.97
CA CYS A 138 0.77 -11.02 13.17
C CYS A 138 -0.19 -11.85 12.30
N ALA A 139 0.16 -11.99 11.03
CA ALA A 139 -0.68 -12.65 10.05
C ALA A 139 -0.79 -14.17 10.37
N GLU A 140 0.31 -14.84 10.68
CA GLU A 140 0.34 -16.25 11.10
C GLU A 140 -0.37 -16.52 12.42
N ALA A 141 -0.27 -15.61 13.39
CA ALA A 141 -0.91 -15.77 14.70
C ALA A 141 -2.45 -15.76 14.64
N GLY A 142 -3.06 -15.70 13.47
CA GLY A 142 -4.52 -15.67 13.33
C GLY A 142 -5.12 -14.28 13.51
N GLY A 143 -4.28 -13.25 13.67
CA GLY A 143 -4.72 -11.85 13.62
C GLY A 143 -5.19 -11.45 12.22
N CYS A 144 -4.89 -12.26 11.20
CA CYS A 144 -5.08 -11.87 9.80
C CYS A 144 -4.97 -13.04 8.77
N GLY A 145 -4.35 -14.17 9.13
CA GLY A 145 -3.87 -15.20 8.18
C GLY A 145 -4.51 -16.58 8.26
N THR A 146 -5.82 -16.65 8.55
CA THR A 146 -6.59 -17.89 8.40
C THR A 146 -7.61 -17.75 7.28
N VAL A 147 -7.12 -18.05 6.07
CA VAL A 147 -7.86 -18.49 4.87
C VAL A 147 -8.45 -17.36 3.99
N CYS A 148 -7.81 -17.18 2.83
CA CYS A 148 -8.23 -16.49 1.59
C CYS A 148 -7.80 -15.03 1.35
N LYS A 149 -8.05 -14.06 2.24
CA LYS A 149 -7.62 -12.66 2.03
C LYS A 149 -7.36 -11.98 3.38
N THR A 150 -6.32 -11.17 3.42
CA THR A 150 -5.86 -10.45 4.60
C THR A 150 -5.87 -8.95 4.30
N TYR A 151 -6.11 -8.14 5.32
CA TYR A 151 -6.16 -6.70 5.22
C TYR A 151 -5.15 -6.06 6.16
N MET A 152 -4.56 -4.96 5.73
CA MET A 152 -3.79 -4.08 6.60
C MET A 152 -3.97 -2.64 6.16
N VAL A 153 -3.77 -1.74 7.09
CA VAL A 153 -3.66 -0.31 6.81
C VAL A 153 -2.22 0.15 7.03
N TYR A 154 -1.72 0.97 6.11
CA TYR A 154 -0.47 1.72 6.31
C TYR A 154 -0.75 3.22 6.39
N VAL A 155 -0.12 3.87 7.36
CA VAL A 155 -0.19 5.32 7.59
C VAL A 155 1.22 5.90 7.49
N PRO A 156 1.59 6.51 6.35
CA PRO A 156 2.95 7.01 6.12
C PRO A 156 3.41 8.08 7.13
N ASP A 157 2.51 9.00 7.49
CA ASP A 157 2.82 10.15 8.35
C ASP A 157 3.40 9.74 9.70
N VAL A 158 2.87 8.66 10.27
CA VAL A 158 3.31 8.10 11.56
C VAL A 158 4.08 6.79 11.41
N ARG A 159 4.40 6.37 10.17
CA ARG A 159 5.12 5.13 9.85
C ARG A 159 4.53 3.90 10.55
N ALA A 160 3.20 3.78 10.54
CA ALA A 160 2.49 2.75 11.28
C ALA A 160 1.73 1.80 10.36
N PHE A 161 1.82 0.51 10.67
CA PHE A 161 1.04 -0.56 10.07
C PHE A 161 0.02 -1.07 11.08
N TYR A 162 -1.22 -1.24 10.64
CA TYR A 162 -2.33 -1.76 11.42
C TYR A 162 -2.87 -3.01 10.75
N LEU A 163 -2.94 -4.10 11.49
CA LEU A 163 -3.41 -5.40 11.02
C LEU A 163 -4.53 -5.85 11.94
N SER A 164 -5.66 -6.20 11.34
CA SER A 164 -6.78 -6.80 12.04
C SER A 164 -7.52 -7.76 11.12
N LYS A 165 -8.15 -8.77 11.72
CA LYS A 165 -9.08 -9.69 11.07
C LYS A 165 -10.39 -8.99 10.68
N ASP A 166 -10.73 -7.92 11.39
CA ASP A 166 -11.99 -7.21 11.30
C ASP A 166 -11.76 -5.88 10.56
N LEU A 167 -12.37 -5.74 9.37
CA LEU A 167 -12.08 -4.61 8.47
C LEU A 167 -12.57 -3.26 9.03
N ASP A 168 -13.63 -3.27 9.83
CA ASP A 168 -14.16 -2.11 10.55
C ASP A 168 -13.22 -1.58 11.65
N GLU A 169 -12.29 -2.41 12.13
CA GLU A 169 -11.21 -1.95 13.01
C GLU A 169 -10.13 -1.19 12.24
N LEU A 170 -10.05 -1.33 10.92
CA LEU A 170 -9.03 -0.69 10.08
C LEU A 170 -9.52 0.58 9.38
N VAL A 171 -10.75 0.55 8.87
CA VAL A 171 -11.33 1.63 8.04
C VAL A 171 -12.76 1.94 8.43
N ASP A 172 -13.23 3.16 8.16
CA ASP A 172 -14.62 3.53 8.43
C ASP A 172 -15.57 2.97 7.35
N LEU A 173 -16.26 1.88 7.68
CA LEU A 173 -17.25 1.27 6.79
C LEU A 173 -18.56 2.06 6.70
N LYS A 174 -18.75 3.10 7.51
CA LYS A 174 -19.91 4.01 7.41
C LYS A 174 -19.71 5.09 6.36
N ASP A 175 -18.46 5.36 5.98
CA ASP A 175 -18.15 6.23 4.86
C ASP A 175 -18.57 5.56 3.54
N GLU A 176 -19.46 6.22 2.80
CA GLU A 176 -20.07 5.65 1.59
C GLU A 176 -19.02 5.42 0.49
N GLU A 177 -18.03 6.29 0.38
CA GLU A 177 -16.95 6.17 -0.62
C GLU A 177 -16.04 4.98 -0.31
N THR A 178 -15.61 4.86 0.94
CA THR A 178 -14.81 3.74 1.45
C THR A 178 -15.54 2.41 1.28
N LEU A 179 -16.81 2.34 1.69
CA LEU A 179 -17.61 1.13 1.55
C LEU A 179 -17.77 0.71 0.09
N LYS A 180 -18.01 1.67 -0.81
CA LYS A 180 -18.09 1.42 -2.25
C LYS A 180 -16.78 0.86 -2.79
N GLN A 181 -15.64 1.50 -2.50
CA GLN A 181 -14.33 1.03 -2.96
C GLN A 181 -13.97 -0.35 -2.40
N ILE A 182 -14.35 -0.66 -1.16
CA ILE A 182 -14.15 -1.99 -0.58
C ILE A 182 -14.91 -3.05 -1.37
N ASN A 183 -16.18 -2.80 -1.69
CA ASN A 183 -17.00 -3.77 -2.43
C ASN A 183 -16.55 -3.93 -3.89
N GLU A 184 -16.03 -2.87 -4.52
CA GLU A 184 -15.63 -2.90 -5.93
C GLU A 184 -14.18 -3.39 -6.14
N VAL A 185 -13.27 -3.14 -5.19
CA VAL A 185 -11.80 -3.33 -5.39
C VAL A 185 -11.18 -4.30 -4.39
N ILE A 186 -11.64 -4.34 -3.14
CA ILE A 186 -11.04 -5.16 -2.07
C ILE A 186 -11.72 -6.54 -1.97
N ARG A 187 -13.06 -6.56 -2.08
CA ARG A 187 -13.91 -7.75 -1.98
C ARG A 187 -14.72 -8.03 -3.27
N PRO A 188 -14.16 -7.85 -4.48
CA PRO A 188 -14.88 -8.22 -5.69
C PRO A 188 -15.19 -9.72 -5.71
#